data_AF-A0A560KC92-F1
#
_entry.id   AF-A0A560KC92-F1
#
_cell.length_a   1.000
_cell.length_b   1.000
_cell.length_c   1.000
_cell.angle_alpha   90.00
_cell.angle_beta   90.00
_cell.angle_gamma   90.00
#
_symmetry.space_group_name_H-M   'P 1'
#
loop_
_entity.id
_entity.type
_entity.pdbx_description
1 polymer ?
#
loop_
_entity_poly.entity_id
_entity_poly.type
_entity_poly.pdbx_seq_one_letter_code
_entity_poly.pdbx_strand_id
1 'polypeptide(L)'
;MELKVVPLTQWVNRALRVGLIGLFVGGGLALLATGGSAWGEGGTPVPGQVINGAHRAQDEGQRIYEKANCVGCHKWHGDGGGGYGGAALSLRGTQLSRDQIVEVVHCGRPGSGMPHFDRDAYKDYGCYSGITAQDLGRDLPPDAATFLRPNEIEKVVGYILEHIKGKGPTSYQDCVDFFGDSSRACEVYKNRSIGSQATGTEAKQ
;
A
#
# COMPACT_ATOMS: atom_id res chain seq x y z
N MET A 1 3.01 43.38 20.18
CA MET A 1 3.64 42.17 19.59
C MET A 1 3.50 42.30 18.09
N GLU A 2 4.56 42.77 17.42
CA GLU A 2 4.56 43.04 15.99
C GLU A 2 4.84 41.75 15.21
N LEU A 3 3.94 41.41 14.28
CA LEU A 3 4.09 40.32 13.34
C LEU A 3 5.00 40.74 12.19
N LYS A 4 6.22 40.19 12.13
CA LYS A 4 7.11 40.33 10.97
C LYS A 4 6.68 39.38 9.86
N VAL A 5 6.15 39.95 8.79
CA VAL A 5 5.92 39.29 7.50
C VAL A 5 7.26 39.16 6.78
N VAL A 6 7.68 37.95 6.42
CA VAL A 6 8.91 37.68 5.65
C VAL A 6 8.57 37.45 4.18
N PRO A 7 9.13 38.21 3.23
CA PRO A 7 8.81 38.10 1.81
C PRO A 7 9.47 36.91 1.09
N LEU A 8 8.75 36.40 0.09
CA LEU A 8 8.90 35.15 -0.67
C LEU A 8 10.06 35.13 -1.70
N THR A 9 11.20 35.77 -1.44
CA THR A 9 12.25 35.98 -2.47
C THR A 9 13.61 35.35 -2.17
N GLN A 10 13.70 34.46 -1.16
CA GLN A 10 14.98 33.85 -0.74
C GLN A 10 15.25 32.44 -1.33
N TRP A 11 14.44 31.94 -2.26
CA TRP A 11 14.54 30.56 -2.78
C TRP A 11 15.30 30.39 -4.11
N VAL A 12 15.79 31.48 -4.70
CA VAL A 12 16.47 31.43 -6.01
C VAL A 12 17.86 32.01 -5.83
N ASN A 13 18.86 31.16 -5.62
CA ASN A 13 20.27 31.30 -6.05
C ASN A 13 21.19 30.40 -5.23
N ARG A 14 21.30 29.13 -5.64
CA ARG A 14 22.47 28.30 -5.30
C ARG A 14 22.77 27.29 -6.41
N ALA A 15 23.02 27.83 -7.61
CA ALA A 15 23.58 27.11 -8.73
C ALA A 15 24.81 27.87 -9.24
N LEU A 16 26.01 27.34 -8.94
CA LEU A 16 27.22 27.30 -9.78
C LEU A 16 28.44 27.04 -8.91
N ARG A 17 29.14 25.93 -9.15
CA ARG A 17 30.60 25.95 -9.32
C ARG A 17 31.06 24.68 -10.06
N VAL A 18 31.57 24.95 -11.25
CA VAL A 18 32.24 24.08 -12.22
C VAL A 18 33.61 23.66 -11.68
N GLY A 19 34.01 22.40 -11.91
CA GLY A 19 35.36 21.89 -11.68
C GLY A 19 35.74 20.87 -12.75
N LEU A 20 36.85 21.16 -13.45
CA LEU A 20 37.41 20.53 -14.65
C LEU A 20 37.96 19.10 -14.46
N ILE A 21 37.81 18.31 -15.55
CA ILE A 21 38.81 17.48 -16.27
C ILE A 21 39.67 16.48 -15.48
N GLY A 22 39.50 15.20 -15.84
CA GLY A 22 40.51 14.15 -15.71
C GLY A 22 40.35 13.11 -16.82
N LEU A 23 41.22 13.19 -17.84
CA LEU A 23 41.31 12.25 -18.96
C LEU A 23 42.12 11.02 -18.50
N PHE A 24 41.53 9.81 -18.53
CA PHE A 24 42.29 8.56 -18.39
C PHE A 24 42.10 7.70 -19.64
N VAL A 25 43.22 7.47 -20.31
CA VAL A 25 43.43 6.59 -21.46
C VAL A 25 43.93 5.24 -20.94
N GLY A 26 43.47 4.15 -21.57
CA GLY A 26 43.96 2.78 -21.40
C GLY A 26 42.80 1.85 -21.03
N GLY A 27 42.33 0.91 -21.85
CA GLY A 27 43.04 0.08 -22.81
C GLY A 27 43.18 -1.33 -22.22
N GLY A 28 42.47 -2.30 -22.79
CA GLY A 28 42.92 -3.69 -22.78
C GLY A 28 42.05 -4.73 -22.06
N LEU A 29 41.63 -5.68 -22.89
CA LEU A 29 41.62 -7.13 -22.68
C LEU A 29 40.50 -7.79 -21.86
N ALA A 30 39.66 -8.50 -22.63
CA ALA A 30 38.79 -9.57 -22.22
C ALA A 30 39.56 -10.71 -21.52
N LEU A 31 38.97 -11.27 -20.46
CA LEU A 31 39.22 -12.63 -20.01
C LEU A 31 37.87 -13.31 -19.73
N LEU A 32 37.56 -14.33 -20.53
CA LEU A 32 36.52 -15.32 -20.26
C LEU A 32 37.00 -16.22 -19.11
N ALA A 33 36.27 -16.24 -18.01
CA ALA A 33 36.42 -17.26 -16.97
C ALA A 33 35.10 -18.02 -16.83
N THR A 34 35.11 -19.27 -17.31
CA THR A 34 34.11 -20.28 -17.02
C THR A 34 34.39 -20.91 -15.66
N GLY A 35 33.33 -21.25 -14.93
CA GLY A 35 33.34 -22.36 -13.97
C GLY A 35 32.95 -22.03 -12.53
N GLY A 36 32.07 -22.87 -11.98
CA GLY A 36 32.17 -23.30 -10.58
C GLY A 36 30.98 -23.00 -9.68
N SER A 37 30.07 -23.97 -9.60
CA SER A 37 28.98 -24.12 -8.65
C SER A 37 29.37 -23.89 -7.19
N ALA A 38 28.54 -23.17 -6.43
CA ALA A 38 28.44 -23.33 -4.98
C ALA A 38 26.98 -23.08 -4.55
N TRP A 39 26.23 -24.17 -4.44
CA TRP A 39 24.91 -24.19 -3.81
C TRP A 39 25.14 -24.25 -2.30
N GLY A 40 24.93 -23.13 -1.62
CA GLY A 40 24.75 -23.10 -0.17
C GLY A 40 23.29 -23.34 0.14
N GLU A 41 23.00 -24.45 0.84
CA GLU A 41 21.68 -24.76 1.39
C GLU A 41 21.34 -23.78 2.52
N GLY A 42 20.74 -22.65 2.15
CA GLY A 42 20.01 -21.77 3.07
C GLY A 42 18.52 -22.02 2.89
N GLY A 43 17.85 -22.50 3.94
CA GLY A 43 16.43 -22.82 3.93
C GLY A 43 15.58 -21.72 3.33
N THR A 44 14.71 -22.10 2.39
CA THR A 44 13.81 -21.18 1.71
C THR A 44 12.80 -20.60 2.71
N PRO A 45 12.66 -19.27 2.81
CA PRO A 45 11.45 -18.67 3.36
C PRO A 45 10.28 -19.20 2.53
N VAL A 46 9.27 -19.78 3.18
CA VAL A 46 8.02 -20.17 2.50
C VAL A 46 7.42 -18.89 1.91
N PRO A 47 7.40 -18.71 0.57
CA PRO A 47 6.74 -17.55 -0.01
C PRO A 47 5.26 -17.71 0.30
N GLY A 48 4.67 -16.72 0.97
CA GLY A 48 3.22 -16.61 1.06
C GLY A 48 2.65 -16.80 -0.34
N GLN A 49 1.75 -17.78 -0.48
CA GLN A 49 1.22 -18.21 -1.77
C GLN A 49 0.63 -17.00 -2.50
N VAL A 50 1.37 -16.51 -3.50
CA VAL A 50 0.92 -15.48 -4.41
C VAL A 50 -0.22 -16.10 -5.18
N ILE A 51 -1.45 -15.72 -4.85
CA ILE A 51 -2.61 -16.13 -5.61
C ILE A 51 -2.47 -15.50 -6.99
N ASN A 52 -2.15 -16.31 -8.00
CA ASN A 52 -2.22 -15.90 -9.40
C ASN A 52 -3.70 -15.80 -9.81
N GLY A 53 -4.45 -14.91 -9.15
CA GLY A 53 -5.60 -14.26 -9.77
C GLY A 53 -5.05 -13.25 -10.75
N ALA A 54 -5.69 -13.08 -11.89
CA ALA A 54 -5.35 -11.97 -12.77
C ALA A 54 -5.71 -10.69 -12.00
N HIS A 55 -4.77 -10.16 -11.21
CA HIS A 55 -4.70 -8.72 -10.97
C HIS A 55 -5.05 -8.09 -12.31
N ARG A 56 -5.90 -7.06 -12.37
CA ARG A 56 -5.90 -6.22 -13.57
C ARG A 56 -4.45 -5.95 -13.85
N ALA A 57 -3.95 -6.40 -15.01
CA ALA A 57 -2.54 -6.75 -15.20
C ALA A 57 -1.57 -5.57 -14.96
N GLN A 58 -2.07 -4.38 -14.63
CA GLN A 58 -1.32 -3.14 -14.46
C GLN A 58 -1.68 -2.27 -13.23
N ASP A 59 -2.69 -2.55 -12.41
CA ASP A 59 -2.94 -1.67 -11.24
C ASP A 59 -1.85 -1.84 -10.17
N GLU A 60 -1.04 -0.79 -9.99
CA GLU A 60 0.07 -0.83 -9.04
C GLU A 60 -0.38 -0.69 -7.59
N GLY A 61 -1.43 0.08 -7.33
CA GLY A 61 -1.98 0.26 -5.99
C GLY A 61 -2.57 -1.04 -5.45
N GLN A 62 -3.24 -1.83 -6.30
CA GLN A 62 -3.70 -3.18 -5.97
C GLN A 62 -2.52 -4.10 -5.64
N ARG A 63 -1.47 -4.12 -6.48
CA ARG A 63 -0.28 -4.93 -6.21
C ARG A 63 0.36 -4.57 -4.86
N ILE A 64 0.40 -3.28 -4.52
CA ILE A 64 0.90 -2.80 -3.24
C ILE A 64 -0.05 -3.21 -2.10
N TYR A 65 -1.36 -3.08 -2.27
CA TYR A 65 -2.37 -3.50 -1.29
C TYR A 65 -2.22 -4.99 -0.90
N GLU A 66 -1.88 -5.84 -1.87
CA GLU A 66 -1.62 -7.26 -1.65
C GLU A 66 -0.23 -7.52 -1.04
N LYS A 67 0.83 -6.93 -1.62
CA LYS A 67 2.22 -7.07 -1.14
C LYS A 67 2.40 -6.57 0.29
N ALA A 68 1.75 -5.45 0.64
CA ALA A 68 1.76 -4.87 1.98
C ALA A 68 0.83 -5.61 2.95
N ASN A 69 0.18 -6.69 2.51
CA ASN A 69 -0.74 -7.52 3.28
C ASN A 69 -1.93 -6.73 3.87
N CYS A 70 -2.38 -5.66 3.21
CA CYS A 70 -3.60 -4.95 3.61
C CYS A 70 -4.81 -5.90 3.59
N VAL A 71 -4.82 -6.84 2.63
CA VAL A 71 -5.80 -7.92 2.50
C VAL A 71 -5.93 -8.82 3.74
N GLY A 72 -4.88 -8.97 4.55
CA GLY A 72 -4.93 -9.84 5.73
C GLY A 72 -5.99 -9.40 6.72
N CYS A 73 -6.11 -8.08 6.92
CA CYS A 73 -7.06 -7.47 7.84
C CYS A 73 -8.26 -6.86 7.09
N HIS A 74 -8.02 -6.08 6.03
CA HIS A 74 -9.08 -5.35 5.31
C HIS A 74 -9.81 -6.19 4.26
N LYS A 75 -9.31 -7.41 3.95
CA LYS A 75 -9.79 -8.30 2.88
C LYS A 75 -9.61 -7.69 1.49
N TRP A 76 -9.75 -8.54 0.46
CA TRP A 76 -9.63 -8.11 -0.94
C TRP A 76 -10.67 -7.05 -1.33
N HIS A 77 -11.87 -7.14 -0.74
CA HIS A 77 -12.99 -6.25 -1.02
C HIS A 77 -13.05 -5.03 -0.09
N GLY A 78 -12.20 -4.95 0.95
CA GLY A 78 -12.16 -3.80 1.85
C GLY A 78 -13.26 -3.72 2.91
N ASP A 79 -14.09 -4.76 3.13
CA ASP A 79 -15.11 -4.71 4.20
C ASP A 79 -14.50 -4.85 5.60
N GLY A 80 -13.21 -5.21 5.71
CA GLY A 80 -12.62 -5.50 7.01
C GLY A 80 -13.11 -6.81 7.62
N GLY A 81 -12.86 -6.98 8.90
CA GLY A 81 -13.12 -8.21 9.64
C GLY A 81 -11.92 -8.69 10.44
N GLY A 82 -12.05 -9.87 11.05
CA GLY A 82 -10.99 -10.47 11.88
C GLY A 82 -9.72 -10.80 11.08
N GLY A 83 -8.57 -10.60 11.72
CA GLY A 83 -7.24 -10.93 11.22
C GLY A 83 -6.19 -10.89 12.34
N TYR A 84 -4.91 -11.04 11.98
CA TYR A 84 -3.80 -11.05 12.95
C TYR A 84 -3.64 -9.73 13.72
N GLY A 85 -4.12 -8.62 13.15
CA GLY A 85 -4.13 -7.29 13.77
C GLY A 85 -5.44 -6.91 14.47
N GLY A 86 -6.33 -7.88 14.73
CA GLY A 86 -7.67 -7.64 15.27
C GLY A 86 -8.76 -7.50 14.21
N ALA A 87 -9.89 -6.91 14.58
CA ALA A 87 -11.01 -6.67 13.66
C ALA A 87 -10.82 -5.33 12.93
N ALA A 88 -10.44 -5.39 11.66
CA ALA A 88 -10.33 -4.19 10.84
C ALA A 88 -11.70 -3.61 10.51
N LEU A 89 -11.78 -2.28 10.53
CA LEU A 89 -12.95 -1.54 10.06
C LEU A 89 -13.06 -1.62 8.53
N SER A 90 -14.28 -1.47 8.03
CA SER A 90 -14.55 -1.41 6.59
C SER A 90 -13.94 -0.15 5.99
N LEU A 91 -13.06 -0.35 4.99
CA LEU A 91 -12.57 0.72 4.12
C LEU A 91 -13.67 1.22 3.18
N ARG A 92 -14.68 0.39 2.86
CA ARG A 92 -15.82 0.84 2.05
C ARG A 92 -16.64 1.92 2.75
N GLY A 93 -16.79 1.80 4.06
CA GLY A 93 -17.51 2.75 4.91
C GLY A 93 -16.65 3.85 5.53
N THR A 94 -15.36 3.93 5.21
CA THR A 94 -14.47 4.93 5.82
C THR A 94 -14.88 6.35 5.46
N GLN A 95 -14.82 7.24 6.45
CA GLN A 95 -15.06 8.69 6.26
C GLN A 95 -13.77 9.50 6.15
N LEU A 96 -12.61 8.84 6.22
CA LEU A 96 -11.32 9.52 6.18
C LEU A 96 -11.07 10.18 4.81
N SER A 97 -10.54 11.41 4.82
CA SER A 97 -10.05 12.09 3.62
C SER A 97 -8.83 11.39 3.02
N ARG A 98 -8.38 11.80 1.82
CA ARG A 98 -7.14 11.28 1.23
C ARG A 98 -5.97 11.44 2.20
N ASP A 99 -5.74 12.65 2.68
CA ASP A 99 -4.61 12.96 3.56
C ASP A 99 -4.66 12.18 4.88
N GLN A 100 -5.85 11.95 5.42
CA GLN A 100 -6.04 11.11 6.60
C GLN A 100 -5.72 9.64 6.32
N ILE A 101 -6.06 9.12 5.15
CA ILE A 101 -5.69 7.74 4.77
C ILE A 101 -4.17 7.67 4.54
N VAL A 102 -3.55 8.67 3.91
CA VAL A 102 -2.09 8.77 3.77
C VAL A 102 -1.42 8.73 5.13
N GLU A 103 -1.83 9.59 6.08
CA GLU A 103 -1.28 9.61 7.44
C GLU A 103 -1.42 8.25 8.13
N VAL A 104 -2.60 7.63 8.06
CA VAL A 104 -2.85 6.30 8.66
C VAL A 104 -1.99 5.20 8.01
N VAL A 105 -1.71 5.27 6.71
CA VAL A 105 -0.82 4.29 6.06
C VAL A 105 0.64 4.54 6.45
N HIS A 106 1.12 5.79 6.47
CA HIS A 106 2.46 6.10 6.94
C HIS A 106 2.67 5.64 8.38
N CYS A 107 1.75 6.03 9.27
CA CYS A 107 1.92 5.96 10.72
C CYS A 107 1.29 4.74 11.37
N GLY A 108 0.51 3.93 10.65
CA GLY A 108 -0.31 2.90 11.27
C GLY A 108 -1.38 3.52 12.16
N ARG A 109 -2.02 2.74 13.04
CA ARG A 109 -3.07 3.28 13.92
C ARG A 109 -2.79 2.94 15.38
N PRO A 110 -2.47 3.94 16.22
CA PRO A 110 -2.13 3.73 17.62
C PRO A 110 -3.17 2.90 18.39
N GLY A 111 -2.69 2.06 19.30
CA GLY A 111 -3.53 1.16 20.12
C GLY A 111 -4.26 0.08 19.31
N SER A 112 -3.85 -0.19 18.07
CA SER A 112 -4.44 -1.21 17.21
C SER A 112 -3.37 -2.09 16.55
N GLY A 113 -3.78 -3.17 15.89
CA GLY A 113 -2.86 -4.02 15.12
C GLY A 113 -2.57 -3.55 13.70
N MET A 114 -3.02 -2.35 13.29
CA MET A 114 -2.65 -1.80 11.99
C MET A 114 -1.23 -1.21 12.07
N PRO A 115 -0.26 -1.76 11.32
CA PRO A 115 1.14 -1.36 11.43
C PRO A 115 1.43 -0.03 10.73
N HIS A 116 2.55 0.59 11.05
CA HIS A 116 3.10 1.70 10.26
C HIS A 116 3.88 1.18 9.06
N PHE A 117 3.61 1.74 7.87
CA PHE A 117 4.24 1.31 6.62
C PHE A 117 5.40 2.21 6.19
N ASP A 118 5.57 3.38 6.80
CA ASP A 118 6.78 4.18 6.64
C ASP A 118 7.85 3.70 7.64
N ARG A 119 9.08 3.53 7.15
CA ARG A 119 10.24 3.11 7.97
C ARG A 119 10.64 4.18 8.99
N ASP A 120 10.37 5.43 8.64
CA ASP A 120 10.77 6.61 9.39
C ASP A 120 9.61 7.19 10.22
N ALA A 121 8.45 6.53 10.24
CA ALA A 121 7.32 6.86 11.10
C ALA A 121 7.75 6.97 12.57
N TYR A 122 7.30 8.03 13.25
CA TYR A 122 7.63 8.35 14.65
C TYR A 122 9.12 8.58 14.92
N LYS A 123 9.92 8.76 13.86
CA LYS A 123 11.33 9.15 13.90
C LYS A 123 11.48 10.46 13.13
N ASP A 124 11.86 10.38 11.86
CA ASP A 124 12.05 11.54 10.98
C ASP A 124 10.75 11.94 10.27
N TYR A 125 9.82 10.99 10.08
CA TYR A 125 8.47 11.29 9.61
C TYR A 125 7.56 11.63 10.79
N GLY A 126 7.04 12.86 10.79
CA GLY A 126 6.13 13.36 11.83
C GLY A 126 4.72 12.77 11.69
N CYS A 127 4.32 11.95 12.65
CA CYS A 127 2.99 11.34 12.72
C CYS A 127 2.07 12.09 13.69
N TYR A 128 0.77 12.19 13.38
CA TYR A 128 -0.27 12.66 14.28
C TYR A 128 0.09 13.93 15.05
N SER A 129 0.42 14.99 14.32
CA SER A 129 0.85 16.28 14.89
C SER A 129 2.12 16.22 15.75
N GLY A 130 3.03 15.28 15.44
CA GLY A 130 4.36 15.18 16.06
C GLY A 130 4.40 14.35 17.34
N ILE A 131 3.41 13.50 17.59
CA ILE A 131 3.48 12.54 18.69
C ILE A 131 4.67 11.59 18.48
N THR A 132 5.41 11.30 19.55
CA THR A 132 6.61 10.46 19.48
C THR A 132 6.31 9.00 19.82
N ALA A 133 7.23 8.10 19.46
CA ALA A 133 7.14 6.70 19.88
C ALA A 133 7.15 6.55 21.41
N GLN A 134 7.85 7.45 22.11
CA GLN A 134 7.92 7.47 23.57
C GLN A 134 6.57 7.86 24.19
N ASP A 135 5.87 8.84 23.60
CA ASP A 135 4.54 9.26 24.07
C ASP A 135 3.50 8.14 23.93
N LEU A 136 3.60 7.36 22.86
CA LEU A 136 2.68 6.25 22.58
C LEU A 136 2.95 5.01 23.45
N GLY A 137 4.21 4.72 23.76
CA GLY A 137 4.59 3.57 24.58
C GLY A 137 4.01 2.25 24.06
N ARG A 138 3.07 1.66 24.79
CA ARG A 138 2.42 0.39 24.41
C ARG A 138 1.42 0.52 23.25
N ASP A 139 0.97 1.75 22.96
CA ASP A 139 0.05 2.03 21.87
C ASP A 139 0.77 2.35 20.56
N LEU A 140 2.12 2.27 20.54
CA LEU A 140 2.91 2.41 19.32
C LEU A 140 2.49 1.36 18.29
N PRO A 141 2.09 1.75 17.06
CA PRO A 141 1.80 0.79 16.01
C PRO A 141 2.98 -0.16 15.75
N PRO A 142 2.72 -1.44 15.48
CA PRO A 142 3.80 -2.37 15.14
C PRO A 142 4.45 -2.04 13.79
N ASP A 143 5.65 -2.55 13.57
CA ASP A 143 6.29 -2.50 12.25
C ASP A 143 5.46 -3.28 11.22
N ALA A 144 5.35 -2.74 10.00
CA ALA A 144 4.81 -3.50 8.88
C ALA A 144 5.76 -4.62 8.47
N ALA A 145 5.21 -5.77 8.09
CA ALA A 145 6.00 -6.86 7.50
C ALA A 145 6.71 -6.43 6.20
N THR A 146 6.18 -5.40 5.53
CA THR A 146 6.79 -4.79 4.35
C THR A 146 6.59 -3.28 4.42
N PHE A 147 7.68 -2.54 4.60
CA PHE A 147 7.66 -1.09 4.49
C PHE A 147 7.44 -0.64 3.04
N LEU A 148 6.79 0.51 2.89
CA LEU A 148 6.46 1.13 1.61
C LEU A 148 7.26 2.43 1.45
N ARG A 149 7.67 2.72 0.22
CA ARG A 149 8.20 4.05 -0.13
C ARG A 149 7.05 5.07 -0.20
N PRO A 150 7.32 6.38 -0.05
CA PRO A 150 6.28 7.41 -0.15
C PRO A 150 5.41 7.30 -1.42
N ASN A 151 6.04 7.01 -2.56
CA ASN A 151 5.29 6.81 -3.81
C ASN A 151 4.40 5.55 -3.80
N GLU A 152 4.81 4.47 -3.12
CA GLU A 152 3.98 3.27 -2.97
C GLU A 152 2.79 3.54 -2.05
N ILE A 153 2.97 4.36 -1.00
CA ILE A 153 1.89 4.80 -0.12
C ILE A 153 0.83 5.57 -0.91
N GLU A 154 1.23 6.54 -1.73
CA GLU A 154 0.29 7.31 -2.56
C GLU A 154 -0.50 6.43 -3.55
N LYS A 155 0.13 5.39 -4.08
CA LYS A 155 -0.50 4.44 -5.02
C LYS A 155 -1.52 3.55 -4.32
N VAL A 156 -1.20 2.99 -3.16
CA VAL A 156 -2.18 2.17 -2.41
C VAL A 156 -3.34 3.02 -1.90
N VAL A 157 -3.08 4.27 -1.49
CA VAL A 157 -4.14 5.22 -1.13
C VAL A 157 -5.04 5.53 -2.32
N GLY A 158 -4.46 5.76 -3.51
CA GLY A 158 -5.21 5.92 -4.76
C GLY A 158 -6.13 4.73 -5.01
N TYR A 159 -5.59 3.51 -4.90
CA TYR A 159 -6.38 2.29 -5.07
C TYR A 159 -7.54 2.19 -4.05
N ILE A 160 -7.31 2.49 -2.77
CA ILE A 160 -8.37 2.49 -1.76
C ILE A 160 -9.48 3.48 -2.12
N LEU A 161 -9.12 4.68 -2.55
CA LEU A 161 -10.09 5.73 -2.87
C LEU A 161 -10.88 5.43 -4.14
N GLU A 162 -10.24 4.87 -5.16
CA GLU A 162 -10.85 4.62 -6.47
C GLU A 162 -11.62 3.29 -6.52
N HIS A 163 -11.14 2.27 -5.80
CA HIS A 163 -11.63 0.89 -5.95
C HIS A 163 -12.28 0.29 -4.71
N ILE A 164 -12.29 0.98 -3.57
CA ILE A 164 -12.84 0.45 -2.31
C ILE A 164 -13.80 1.43 -1.63
N LYS A 165 -13.34 2.64 -1.31
CA LYS A 165 -14.09 3.62 -0.53
C LYS A 165 -15.41 3.97 -1.23
N GLY A 166 -16.51 3.89 -0.50
CA GLY A 166 -17.84 4.31 -0.98
C GLY A 166 -18.55 3.36 -1.93
N LYS A 167 -17.98 2.19 -2.28
CA LYS A 167 -18.58 1.26 -3.25
C LYS A 167 -19.82 0.49 -2.76
N GLY A 168 -20.26 0.69 -1.52
CA GLY A 168 -21.39 -0.06 -0.95
C GLY A 168 -21.08 -1.57 -0.83
N PRO A 169 -22.10 -2.44 -0.80
CA PRO A 169 -21.93 -3.88 -0.65
C PRO A 169 -21.03 -4.51 -1.74
N THR A 170 -20.21 -5.48 -1.35
CA THR A 170 -19.32 -6.21 -2.27
C THR A 170 -20.10 -6.86 -3.42
N SER A 171 -19.68 -6.59 -4.66
CA SER A 171 -20.33 -7.05 -5.89
C SER A 171 -19.52 -8.14 -6.63
N TYR A 172 -20.16 -8.79 -7.60
CA TYR A 172 -19.46 -9.69 -8.54
C TYR A 172 -18.39 -8.93 -9.34
N GLN A 173 -18.68 -7.69 -9.74
CA GLN A 173 -17.73 -6.87 -10.48
C GLN A 173 -16.50 -6.55 -9.65
N ASP A 174 -16.65 -6.26 -8.35
CA ASP A 174 -15.50 -6.06 -7.46
C ASP A 174 -14.59 -7.30 -7.43
N CYS A 175 -15.18 -8.50 -7.44
CA CYS A 175 -14.42 -9.74 -7.46
C CYS A 175 -13.64 -9.92 -8.77
N VAL A 176 -14.31 -9.69 -9.91
CA VAL A 176 -13.68 -9.77 -11.23
C VAL A 176 -12.58 -8.71 -11.38
N ASP A 177 -12.81 -7.51 -10.86
CA ASP A 177 -11.84 -6.43 -10.83
C ASP A 177 -10.57 -6.81 -10.07
N PHE A 178 -10.72 -7.56 -8.97
CA PHE A 178 -9.62 -7.97 -8.11
C PHE A 178 -8.89 -9.22 -8.62
N PHE A 179 -9.63 -10.30 -8.90
CA PHE A 179 -9.06 -11.61 -9.22
C PHE A 179 -9.06 -11.98 -10.71
N GLY A 180 -9.76 -11.21 -11.54
CA GLY A 180 -10.01 -11.53 -12.95
C GLY A 180 -11.31 -12.28 -13.18
N ASP A 181 -11.79 -12.22 -14.42
CA ASP A 181 -13.05 -12.81 -14.89
C ASP A 181 -13.08 -14.34 -14.89
N SER A 182 -11.91 -14.95 -15.00
CA SER A 182 -11.70 -16.41 -14.97
C SER A 182 -11.52 -16.97 -13.55
N SER A 183 -11.52 -16.12 -12.52
CA SER A 183 -11.31 -16.56 -11.15
C SER A 183 -12.53 -17.29 -10.58
N ARG A 184 -12.32 -18.54 -10.16
CA ARG A 184 -13.32 -19.35 -9.45
C ARG A 184 -13.77 -18.72 -8.13
N ALA A 185 -12.95 -17.85 -7.53
CA ALA A 185 -13.31 -17.12 -6.32
C ALA A 185 -14.56 -16.24 -6.52
N CYS A 186 -14.88 -15.87 -7.76
CA CYS A 186 -16.00 -14.99 -8.08
C CYS A 186 -17.33 -15.71 -8.28
N GLU A 187 -17.35 -17.05 -8.37
CA GLU A 187 -18.56 -17.85 -8.59
C GLU A 187 -19.63 -17.60 -7.50
N VAL A 188 -19.22 -17.43 -6.24
CA VAL A 188 -20.13 -17.18 -5.12
C VAL A 188 -20.89 -15.86 -5.23
N TYR A 189 -20.33 -14.88 -5.93
CA TYR A 189 -20.94 -13.57 -6.15
C TYR A 189 -21.80 -13.54 -7.42
N LYS A 190 -21.49 -14.39 -8.40
CA LYS A 190 -22.28 -14.55 -9.62
C LYS A 190 -23.72 -14.95 -9.29
N ASN A 191 -23.90 -15.96 -8.45
CA ASN A 191 -25.23 -16.46 -8.08
C ASN A 191 -26.03 -15.45 -7.22
N ARG A 192 -25.35 -14.65 -6.39
CA ARG A 192 -25.97 -13.56 -5.62
C ARG A 192 -26.47 -12.42 -6.51
N SER A 193 -25.70 -12.06 -7.54
CA SER A 193 -26.13 -11.03 -8.51
C SER A 193 -27.37 -11.45 -9.30
N ILE A 194 -27.47 -12.73 -9.69
CA ILE A 194 -28.62 -13.27 -10.43
C ILE A 194 -29.88 -13.31 -9.55
N GLY A 195 -29.77 -13.77 -8.30
CA GLY A 195 -30.91 -13.81 -7.37
C GLY A 195 -31.43 -12.42 -6.95
N SER A 196 -30.55 -11.43 -6.81
CA SER A 196 -30.95 -10.04 -6.53
C SER A 196 -31.64 -9.36 -7.71
N GLN A 197 -31.33 -9.76 -8.95
CA GLN A 197 -31.97 -9.25 -10.17
C GLN A 197 -33.37 -9.87 -10.37
N ALA A 198 -33.53 -11.15 -10.05
CA ALA A 198 -34.81 -11.85 -10.15
C ALA A 198 -35.85 -11.31 -9.15
N THR A 199 -35.44 -11.03 -7.90
CA THR A 199 -36.33 -10.51 -6.84
C THR A 199 -36.68 -9.03 -7.01
N GLY A 200 -35.90 -8.24 -7.74
CA GLY A 200 -36.19 -6.84 -8.04
C GLY A 200 -37.26 -6.61 -9.13
N THR A 201 -37.63 -7.67 -9.87
CA THR A 201 -38.60 -7.57 -10.97
C THR A 201 -40.05 -7.83 -10.52
N GLU A 202 -40.25 -8.44 -9.34
CA GLU A 202 -41.60 -8.77 -8.80
C GLU A 202 -42.23 -7.65 -7.95
N ALA A 203 -41.49 -6.58 -7.60
CA ALA A 203 -41.98 -5.50 -6.74
C ALA A 203 -42.47 -4.25 -7.49
N LYS A 204 -43.03 -4.41 -8.69
CA LYS A 204 -43.67 -3.33 -9.45
C LYS A 204 -45.04 -3.76 -10.00
N GLN A 205 -46.02 -3.87 -9.11
CA GLN A 205 -47.45 -3.81 -9.44
C GLN A 205 -48.16 -2.91 -8.44
#